data_AF-A0A6J1WCH9-F1
#
_entry.id   AF-A0A6J1WCH9-F1
#
_cell.length_a   1.000
_cell.length_b   1.000
_cell.length_c   1.000
_cell.angle_alpha   90.00
_cell.angle_beta   90.00
_cell.angle_gamma   90.00
#
_symmetry.space_group_name_H-M   'P 1'
#
loop_
_entity.id
_entity.type
_entity.pdbx_description
1 polymer ?
#
loop_
_entity_poly.entity_id
_entity_poly.type
_entity_poly.pdbx_seq_one_letter_code
_entity_poly.pdbx_strand_id
1 'polypeptide(L)'
;MQNFWATWTSVSRPICRGKLFGSLKPSKKKLGQHYRQLSCTALFPRLQIHYWASFAQQRGIQLECGQGHIFTRGTQRLIPQAGTVMRRLISEWSIVQMVSDLGLVNVHLMASPCEEDADHRLDSLVKKTHLLSLSSLAYQRHSLRTAAEEVAFPGGHTHNTHTHTHTTPTPCIVR
;
A
#
# COMPACT_ATOMS: atom_id res chain seq x y z
N MET A 1 9.95 34.77 50.27
CA MET A 1 10.63 33.48 50.03
C MET A 1 9.58 32.36 50.02
N GLN A 2 8.54 32.47 49.17
CA GLN A 2 7.30 31.71 49.30
C GLN A 2 7.30 30.32 48.64
N ASN A 3 8.17 30.09 47.65
CA ASN A 3 7.99 29.00 46.69
C ASN A 3 8.58 27.64 47.11
N PHE A 4 9.28 27.58 48.25
CA PHE A 4 9.95 26.35 48.70
C PHE A 4 8.98 25.31 49.28
N TRP A 5 7.99 25.75 50.05
CA TRP A 5 7.01 24.87 50.70
C TRP A 5 6.00 24.23 49.74
N ALA A 6 5.66 24.91 48.63
CA ALA A 6 4.76 24.39 47.61
C ALA A 6 5.30 23.12 46.92
N THR A 7 6.62 22.97 46.86
CA THR A 7 7.28 21.78 46.30
C THR A 7 7.19 20.58 47.23
N TRP A 8 7.12 20.78 48.55
CA TRP A 8 7.15 19.70 49.54
C TRP A 8 5.75 19.19 49.91
N THR A 9 4.71 20.04 49.85
CA THR A 9 3.32 19.63 50.13
C THR A 9 2.58 19.08 48.90
N SER A 10 3.14 19.24 47.70
CA SER A 10 2.70 18.52 46.49
C SER A 10 3.16 17.05 46.51
N VAL A 11 2.79 16.33 47.57
CA VAL A 11 2.97 14.88 47.66
C VAL A 11 2.04 14.24 46.64
N SER A 12 2.58 13.94 45.47
CA SER A 12 1.92 13.10 44.48
C SER A 12 1.51 11.78 45.16
N ARG A 13 0.20 11.61 45.37
CA ARG A 13 -0.31 10.45 46.11
C ARG A 13 0.17 9.17 45.42
N PRO A 14 0.84 8.24 46.12
CA PRO A 14 1.35 7.03 45.48
C PRO A 14 0.19 6.23 44.88
N ILE A 15 0.18 6.09 43.56
CA ILE A 15 -0.92 5.43 42.85
C ILE A 15 -0.64 3.94 42.83
N CYS A 16 -1.45 3.16 43.55
CA CYS A 16 -1.38 1.69 43.60
C CYS A 16 -1.67 1.05 42.22
N ARG A 17 -0.67 1.03 41.33
CA ARG A 17 -0.73 0.50 39.96
C ARG A 17 0.28 -0.63 39.76
N GLY A 18 -0.07 -1.58 38.91
CA GLY A 18 0.82 -2.68 38.52
C GLY A 18 0.69 -3.91 39.43
N LYS A 19 1.54 -4.91 39.14
CA LYS A 19 1.43 -6.29 39.65
C LYS A 19 1.47 -6.37 41.18
N LEU A 20 2.26 -5.53 41.84
CA LEU A 20 2.42 -5.50 43.31
C LEU A 20 1.12 -5.17 44.05
N PHE A 21 0.20 -4.42 43.42
CA PHE A 21 -1.05 -3.96 44.02
C PHE A 21 -2.29 -4.67 43.44
N GLY A 22 -2.12 -5.79 42.72
CA GLY A 22 -3.22 -6.49 42.02
C GLY A 22 -3.86 -5.71 40.86
N SER A 23 -3.48 -4.43 40.67
CA SER A 23 -4.07 -3.48 39.73
C SER A 23 -3.51 -3.67 38.32
N LEU A 24 -3.80 -4.83 37.73
CA LEU A 24 -3.48 -5.20 36.34
C LEU A 24 -4.64 -4.85 35.42
N LYS A 25 -4.92 -3.54 35.22
CA LYS A 25 -5.84 -3.13 34.16
C LYS A 25 -5.29 -3.62 32.80
N PRO A 26 -6.08 -4.34 31.99
CA PRO A 26 -5.61 -4.81 30.69
C PRO A 26 -5.21 -3.62 29.82
N SER A 27 -4.01 -3.69 29.24
CA SER A 27 -3.51 -2.61 28.38
C SER A 27 -4.44 -2.46 27.17
N LYS A 28 -4.90 -1.22 26.92
CA LYS A 28 -5.74 -0.93 25.75
C LYS A 28 -4.91 -1.19 24.48
N LYS A 29 -5.20 -2.31 23.80
CA LYS A 29 -4.66 -2.62 22.47
C LYS A 29 -4.95 -1.44 21.54
N LYS A 30 -3.91 -0.88 20.92
CA LYS A 30 -4.04 0.25 19.98
C LYS A 30 -4.79 -0.22 18.74
N LEU A 31 -5.52 0.67 18.06
CA LEU A 31 -6.31 0.35 16.87
C LEU A 31 -5.50 -0.45 15.82
N GLY A 32 -4.29 0.02 15.53
CA GLY A 32 -3.34 -0.65 14.64
C GLY A 32 -2.70 -1.95 15.17
N GLN A 33 -3.18 -2.55 16.26
CA GLN A 33 -2.85 -3.92 16.69
C GLN A 33 -4.05 -4.89 16.61
N HIS A 34 -5.24 -4.38 16.24
CA HIS A 34 -6.44 -5.21 16.04
C HIS A 34 -6.57 -5.66 14.58
N TYR A 35 -6.19 -4.80 13.63
CA TYR A 35 -6.30 -5.10 12.20
C TYR A 35 -5.10 -5.93 11.70
N ARG A 36 -5.27 -7.26 11.69
CA ARG A 36 -4.32 -8.20 11.08
C ARG A 36 -4.32 -8.20 9.56
N GLN A 37 -5.43 -7.79 8.95
CA GLN A 37 -5.64 -7.77 7.52
C GLN A 37 -6.46 -6.53 7.16
N LEU A 38 -6.11 -5.91 6.04
CA LEU A 38 -6.83 -4.77 5.47
C LEU A 38 -6.99 -5.00 3.97
N SER A 39 -8.19 -4.79 3.45
CA SER A 39 -8.47 -4.80 2.02
C SER A 39 -9.14 -3.49 1.63
N CYS A 40 -8.63 -2.87 0.58
CA CYS A 40 -9.18 -1.66 -0.02
C CYS A 40 -9.61 -1.97 -1.45
N THR A 41 -10.88 -1.69 -1.76
CA THR A 41 -11.44 -1.77 -3.11
C THR A 41 -11.82 -0.36 -3.53
N ALA A 42 -11.24 0.13 -4.61
CA ALA A 42 -11.57 1.41 -5.22
C ALA A 42 -12.20 1.17 -6.59
N LEU A 43 -13.37 1.76 -6.82
CA LEU A 43 -14.13 1.69 -8.06
C LEU A 43 -14.29 3.11 -8.60
N PHE A 44 -13.87 3.33 -9.84
CA PHE A 44 -13.84 4.61 -10.51
C PHE A 44 -14.67 4.54 -11.80
N PRO A 45 -15.76 5.31 -11.91
CA PRO A 45 -16.52 5.43 -13.16
C PRO A 45 -15.79 6.27 -14.22
N ARG A 46 -14.77 7.04 -13.81
CA ARG A 46 -13.76 7.67 -14.65
C ARG A 46 -12.53 7.91 -13.79
N LEU A 47 -11.34 7.65 -14.31
CA LEU A 47 -10.07 7.87 -13.62
C LEU A 47 -9.16 8.70 -14.51
N GLN A 48 -8.60 9.79 -13.99
CA GLN A 48 -7.58 10.59 -14.68
C GLN A 48 -6.35 10.70 -13.77
N ILE A 49 -5.19 10.35 -14.32
CA ILE A 49 -3.89 10.39 -13.64
C ILE A 49 -2.99 11.31 -14.44
N HIS A 50 -2.52 12.38 -13.79
CA HIS A 50 -1.54 13.31 -14.37
C HIS A 50 -0.21 13.10 -13.66
N TYR A 51 0.79 12.62 -14.40
CA TYR A 51 2.14 12.42 -13.88
C TYR A 51 3.12 13.36 -14.58
N TRP A 52 3.66 14.32 -13.83
CA TRP A 52 4.71 15.22 -14.31
C TRP A 52 6.08 14.61 -14.04
N ALA A 53 6.76 14.18 -15.10
CA ALA A 53 8.12 13.64 -15.02
C ALA A 53 9.16 14.77 -14.82
N SER A 54 8.89 15.96 -15.39
CA SER A 54 9.65 17.18 -15.10
C SER A 54 8.72 18.39 -15.19
N PHE A 55 8.53 19.07 -14.06
CA PHE A 55 7.74 20.30 -13.99
C PHE A 55 8.44 21.46 -14.71
N ALA A 56 9.76 21.62 -14.53
CA ALA A 56 10.54 22.67 -15.18
C ALA A 56 10.54 22.59 -16.71
N GLN A 57 10.49 21.37 -17.28
CA GLN A 57 10.35 21.18 -18.73
C GLN A 57 8.87 21.12 -19.18
N GLN A 58 7.91 21.25 -18.25
CA GLN A 58 6.48 21.04 -18.48
C GLN A 58 6.21 19.73 -19.26
N ARG A 59 6.85 18.63 -18.84
CA ARG A 59 6.79 17.30 -19.48
C ARG A 59 6.19 16.26 -18.56
N GLY A 60 5.18 15.55 -19.06
CA GLY A 60 4.44 14.56 -18.30
C GLY A 60 3.65 13.58 -19.16
N ILE A 61 2.83 12.80 -18.47
CA ILE A 61 1.94 11.78 -19.04
C ILE A 61 0.56 11.98 -18.39
N GLN A 62 -0.48 12.08 -19.22
CA GLN A 62 -1.87 11.98 -18.78
C GLN A 62 -2.41 10.61 -19.18
N LEU A 63 -2.87 9.85 -18.20
CA LEU A 63 -3.61 8.61 -18.39
C LEU A 63 -5.07 8.84 -18.00
N GLU A 64 -5.99 8.43 -18.86
CA GLU A 64 -7.44 8.51 -18.65
C GLU A 64 -8.06 7.12 -18.83
N CYS A 65 -8.99 6.74 -17.97
CA CYS A 65 -9.75 5.49 -18.07
C CYS A 65 -11.25 5.77 -17.95
N GLY A 66 -12.05 5.16 -18.83
CA GLY A 66 -13.51 5.17 -18.76
C GLY A 66 -14.10 4.22 -17.72
N GLN A 67 -13.28 3.32 -17.15
CA GLN A 67 -13.63 2.51 -15.99
C GLN A 67 -12.34 2.12 -15.25
N GLY A 68 -12.37 2.06 -13.92
CA GLY A 68 -11.23 1.58 -13.13
C GLY A 68 -11.64 0.82 -11.89
N HIS A 69 -11.05 -0.35 -11.69
CA HIS A 69 -11.16 -1.15 -10.47
C HIS A 69 -9.76 -1.40 -9.94
N ILE A 70 -9.49 -0.98 -8.70
CA ILE A 70 -8.22 -1.22 -8.02
C ILE A 70 -8.51 -1.88 -6.68
N PHE A 71 -8.05 -3.11 -6.51
CA PHE A 71 -8.13 -3.88 -5.29
C PHE A 71 -6.73 -4.10 -4.73
N THR A 72 -6.57 -3.85 -3.43
CA THR A 72 -5.35 -4.15 -2.68
C THR A 72 -5.69 -4.85 -1.37
N ARG A 73 -4.91 -5.86 -1.01
CA ARG A 73 -4.99 -6.55 0.28
C ARG A 73 -3.61 -6.58 0.92
N GLY A 74 -3.55 -6.11 2.16
CA GLY A 74 -2.37 -6.16 3.00
C GLY A 74 -2.60 -6.94 4.29
N THR A 75 -1.54 -7.52 4.83
CA THR A 75 -1.52 -8.22 6.12
C THR A 75 -0.49 -7.60 7.05
N GLN A 76 -0.78 -7.62 8.34
CA GLN A 76 0.08 -7.13 9.40
C GLN A 76 0.76 -8.30 10.11
N ARG A 77 2.08 -8.22 10.23
CA ARG A 77 2.89 -9.07 11.11
C ARG A 77 3.44 -8.24 12.28
N LEU A 78 3.34 -8.78 13.49
CA LEU A 78 3.87 -8.15 14.70
C LEU A 78 5.19 -8.80 15.09
N ILE A 79 6.31 -8.15 14.76
CA ILE A 79 7.66 -8.71 15.00
C ILE A 79 8.13 -8.38 16.43
N PRO A 80 8.58 -9.36 17.23
CA PRO A 80 9.27 -9.11 18.49
C PRO A 80 10.68 -8.57 18.25
N GLN A 81 11.07 -7.53 19.00
CA GLN A 81 12.43 -7.01 18.97
C GLN A 81 13.35 -7.85 19.85
N ALA A 82 14.47 -8.33 19.31
CA ALA A 82 15.48 -9.06 20.08
C ALA A 82 16.26 -8.14 21.03
N GLY A 83 16.65 -8.66 22.19
CA GLY A 83 17.47 -7.97 23.19
C GLY A 83 17.06 -8.27 24.63
N THR A 84 17.83 -7.77 25.60
CA THR A 84 17.56 -7.90 27.04
C THR A 84 16.50 -6.95 27.58
N VAL A 85 16.11 -5.93 26.79
CA VAL A 85 15.12 -4.92 27.17
C VAL A 85 13.77 -5.24 26.53
N MET A 86 12.72 -5.35 27.35
CA MET A 86 11.34 -5.50 26.87
C MET A 86 10.92 -4.26 26.05
N ARG A 87 10.59 -4.47 24.77
CA ARG A 87 10.19 -3.41 23.84
C ARG A 87 8.86 -3.74 23.16
N ARG A 88 8.26 -2.73 22.50
CA ARG A 88 7.02 -2.87 21.74
C ARG A 88 7.24 -3.71 20.47
N LEU A 89 6.27 -4.55 20.11
CA LEU A 89 6.23 -5.23 18.81
C LEU A 89 6.24 -4.21 17.67
N ILE A 90 7.00 -4.49 16.61
CA ILE A 90 6.99 -3.71 15.37
C ILE A 90 5.81 -4.17 14.51
N SER A 91 5.05 -3.23 13.95
CA SER A 91 4.05 -3.49 12.93
C SER A 91 4.70 -3.49 11.54
N GLU A 92 4.97 -4.68 10.98
CA GLU A 92 5.32 -4.85 9.57
C GLU A 92 4.03 -5.03 8.76
N TRP A 93 3.86 -4.29 7.66
CA TRP A 93 2.75 -4.48 6.72
C TRP A 93 3.29 -4.99 5.39
N SER A 94 2.64 -6.00 4.83
CA SER A 94 2.98 -6.55 3.51
C SER A 94 1.76 -6.58 2.60
N ILE A 95 1.94 -6.25 1.32
CA ILE A 95 0.88 -6.39 0.30
C ILE A 95 0.90 -7.86 -0.17
N VAL A 96 -0.22 -8.56 0.05
CA VAL A 96 -0.39 -9.98 -0.32
C VAL A 96 -1.08 -10.14 -1.67
N GLN A 97 -1.96 -9.21 -2.03
CA GLN A 97 -2.66 -9.21 -3.30
C GLN A 97 -2.86 -7.79 -3.81
N MET A 98 -2.66 -7.59 -5.10
CA MET A 98 -3.02 -6.38 -5.84
C MET A 98 -3.63 -6.79 -7.18
N VAL A 99 -4.77 -6.20 -7.51
CA VAL A 99 -5.46 -6.38 -8.79
C VAL A 99 -5.87 -4.99 -9.26
N SER A 100 -5.47 -4.63 -10.48
CA SER A 100 -5.93 -3.41 -11.15
C SER A 100 -6.51 -3.81 -12.49
N ASP A 101 -7.73 -3.36 -12.78
CA ASP A 101 -8.39 -3.56 -14.07
C ASP A 101 -8.93 -2.20 -14.53
N LEU A 102 -8.36 -1.68 -15.62
CA LEU A 102 -8.66 -0.37 -16.16
C LEU A 102 -9.25 -0.54 -17.57
N GLY A 103 -10.47 -0.05 -17.78
CA GLY A 103 -11.17 -0.07 -19.06
C GLY A 103 -11.09 1.25 -19.81
N LEU A 104 -11.09 1.19 -21.13
CA LEU A 104 -11.07 2.35 -22.04
C LEU A 104 -9.94 3.32 -21.70
N VAL A 105 -8.71 2.80 -21.71
CA VAL A 105 -7.51 3.53 -21.28
C VAL A 105 -6.93 4.32 -22.45
N ASN A 106 -6.80 5.63 -22.29
CA ASN A 106 -6.11 6.52 -23.23
C ASN A 106 -4.90 7.15 -22.54
N VAL A 107 -3.74 7.08 -23.18
CA VAL A 107 -2.50 7.70 -22.69
C VAL A 107 -2.06 8.80 -23.65
N HIS A 108 -1.77 9.96 -23.09
CA HIS A 108 -1.30 11.13 -23.78
C HIS A 108 0.03 11.59 -23.17
N LEU A 109 0.98 11.97 -24.02
CA LEU A 109 2.14 12.73 -23.58
C LEU A 109 1.74 14.20 -23.44
N MET A 110 2.24 14.84 -22.39
CA MET A 110 2.05 16.25 -22.10
C MET A 110 3.39 16.96 -22.29
N ALA A 111 3.42 18.00 -23.12
CA ALA A 111 4.57 18.87 -23.31
C ALA A 111 4.13 20.31 -23.56
N SER A 112 4.69 21.28 -22.85
CA SER A 112 4.63 22.69 -23.27
C SER A 112 5.80 23.00 -24.21
N PRO A 113 5.62 23.83 -25.27
CA PRO A 113 6.74 24.60 -25.78
C PRO A 113 7.27 25.49 -24.64
N CYS A 114 8.59 25.60 -24.54
CA CYS A 114 9.25 26.50 -23.60
C CYS A 114 9.41 27.84 -24.29
N GLU A 115 8.41 28.71 -24.17
CA GLU A 115 8.61 30.15 -24.40
C GLU A 115 8.95 30.78 -23.04
N GLU A 116 9.93 31.68 -23.00
CA GLU A 116 10.63 32.10 -21.78
C GLU A 116 9.82 33.03 -20.85
N ASP A 117 8.50 33.17 -21.07
CA ASP A 117 7.69 34.17 -20.40
C ASP A 117 7.16 33.72 -19.03
N ALA A 118 7.20 34.65 -18.08
CA ALA A 118 7.20 34.37 -16.66
C ALA A 118 5.79 34.44 -16.03
N ASP A 119 4.97 33.42 -16.27
CA ASP A 119 3.86 33.07 -15.36
C ASP A 119 3.38 31.62 -15.60
N HIS A 120 4.01 30.66 -14.92
CA HIS A 120 3.79 29.22 -15.15
C HIS A 120 2.46 28.71 -14.57
N ARG A 121 1.34 29.08 -15.19
CA ARG A 121 0.04 28.45 -14.96
C ARG A 121 -0.02 27.11 -15.71
N LEU A 122 -0.21 26.02 -14.95
CA LEU A 122 -0.19 24.63 -15.41
C LEU A 122 -1.13 24.29 -16.58
N ASP A 123 -2.22 25.04 -16.74
CA ASP A 123 -3.38 24.60 -17.53
C ASP A 123 -3.48 25.17 -18.94
N SER A 124 -2.78 26.27 -19.27
CA SER A 124 -3.09 27.05 -20.49
C SER A 124 -2.29 26.70 -21.75
N LEU A 125 -1.12 26.03 -21.64
CA LEU A 125 -0.21 25.83 -22.79
C LEU A 125 0.28 24.38 -23.00
N VAL A 126 -0.18 23.43 -22.20
CA VAL A 126 0.27 22.04 -22.29
C VAL A 126 -0.35 21.34 -23.50
N LYS A 127 0.45 21.14 -24.55
CA LYS A 127 0.05 20.34 -25.71
C LYS A 127 -0.05 18.87 -25.31
N LYS A 128 -1.21 18.27 -25.55
CA LYS A 128 -1.47 16.84 -25.37
C LYS A 128 -1.30 16.14 -26.71
N THR A 129 -0.37 15.19 -26.78
CA THR A 129 -0.20 14.32 -27.94
C THR A 129 -0.63 12.90 -27.57
N HIS A 130 -1.45 12.28 -28.42
CA HIS A 130 -1.87 10.90 -28.21
C HIS A 130 -0.66 9.94 -28.33
N LEU A 131 -0.59 8.96 -27.43
CA LEU A 131 0.47 7.95 -27.42
C LEU A 131 -0.08 6.55 -27.72
N LEU A 132 -1.12 6.13 -26.98
CA LEU A 132 -1.78 4.83 -27.15
C LEU A 132 -3.19 4.83 -26.56
N SER A 133 -4.02 3.93 -27.08
CA SER A 133 -5.35 3.61 -26.55
C SER A 133 -5.48 2.10 -26.38
N LEU A 134 -6.10 1.66 -25.28
CA LEU A 134 -6.36 0.25 -24.96
C LEU A 134 -7.82 0.09 -24.55
N SER A 135 -8.46 -1.01 -24.96
CA SER A 135 -9.81 -1.35 -24.52
C SER A 135 -9.84 -1.80 -23.05
N SER A 136 -8.82 -2.54 -22.60
CA SER A 136 -8.62 -2.99 -21.22
C SER A 136 -7.12 -3.10 -20.90
N LEU A 137 -6.77 -2.84 -19.64
CA LEU A 137 -5.45 -3.03 -19.05
C LEU A 137 -5.63 -3.71 -17.69
N ALA A 138 -5.32 -5.00 -17.62
CA ALA A 138 -5.37 -5.79 -16.39
C ALA A 138 -3.94 -6.03 -15.84
N TYR A 139 -3.77 -5.83 -14.53
CA TYR A 139 -2.57 -6.14 -13.78
C TYR A 139 -2.96 -6.93 -12.52
N GLN A 140 -2.29 -8.07 -12.30
CA GLN A 140 -2.51 -8.90 -11.11
C GLN A 140 -1.17 -9.28 -10.49
N ARG A 141 -1.11 -9.21 -9.16
CA ARG A 141 0.05 -9.60 -8.37
C ARG A 141 -0.42 -10.28 -7.09
N HIS A 142 0.00 -11.52 -6.92
CA HIS A 142 -0.15 -12.29 -5.69
C HIS A 142 1.24 -12.53 -5.09
N SER A 143 1.40 -12.38 -3.78
CA SER A 143 2.66 -12.74 -3.12
C SER A 143 2.54 -14.15 -2.53
N LEU A 144 3.50 -15.02 -2.88
CA LEU A 144 3.54 -16.42 -2.44
C LEU A 144 3.81 -16.57 -0.93
N ARG A 145 4.11 -15.47 -0.24
CA ARG A 145 4.58 -15.46 1.16
C ARG A 145 3.55 -16.04 2.14
N THR A 146 2.25 -15.93 1.83
CA THR A 146 1.17 -16.46 2.68
C THR A 146 0.97 -17.97 2.52
N ALA A 147 1.29 -18.55 1.36
CA ALA A 147 1.13 -19.99 1.12
C ALA A 147 2.04 -20.87 2.00
N ALA A 148 3.18 -20.33 2.46
CA ALA A 148 4.10 -21.04 3.35
C ALA A 148 3.68 -21.02 4.82
N GLU A 149 2.80 -20.11 5.24
CA GLU A 149 2.43 -19.90 6.65
C GLU A 149 1.12 -20.65 7.02
N GLU A 150 0.26 -20.98 6.05
CA GLU A 150 -0.93 -21.83 6.26
C GLU A 150 -0.64 -23.35 6.27
N VAL A 151 0.49 -23.80 5.71
CA VAL A 151 0.84 -25.23 5.61
C VAL A 151 1.54 -25.75 6.88
N ALA A 152 1.80 -24.89 7.88
CA ALA A 152 2.44 -25.25 9.14
C ALA A 152 1.49 -25.88 10.19
N PHE A 153 0.62 -26.80 9.77
CA PHE A 153 -0.13 -27.70 10.65
C PHE A 153 0.44 -29.12 10.55
N PRO A 154 1.08 -29.67 11.60
CA PRO A 154 1.61 -31.03 11.57
C PRO A 154 0.48 -32.05 11.78
N GLY A 155 -0.19 -32.42 10.70
CA GLY A 155 -1.20 -33.47 10.65
C GLY A 155 -1.40 -33.88 9.19
N GLY A 156 -0.79 -35.01 8.79
CA GLY A 156 -0.69 -35.36 7.37
C GLY A 156 -2.01 -35.84 6.76
N HIS A 157 -2.16 -35.64 5.45
CA HIS A 157 -2.20 -36.75 4.49
C HIS A 157 -1.88 -36.24 3.07
N THR A 158 -1.25 -37.10 2.27
CA THR A 158 -0.82 -36.82 0.90
C THR A 158 -1.99 -36.76 -0.06
N HIS A 159 -2.15 -35.66 -0.79
CA HIS A 159 -2.89 -35.65 -2.05
C HIS A 159 -2.11 -34.86 -3.11
N ASN A 160 -1.61 -35.59 -4.10
CA ASN A 160 -0.98 -35.01 -5.29
C ASN A 160 -2.09 -34.46 -6.19
N THR A 161 -2.06 -33.16 -6.49
CA THR A 161 -2.85 -32.57 -7.57
C THR A 161 -1.93 -32.10 -8.68
N HIS A 162 -1.73 -32.97 -9.68
CA HIS A 162 -1.20 -32.56 -10.97
C HIS A 162 -2.22 -31.66 -11.67
N THR A 163 -1.79 -30.49 -12.14
CA THR A 163 -2.50 -29.71 -13.15
C THR A 163 -1.61 -29.56 -14.38
N HIS A 164 -2.07 -30.14 -15.50
CA HIS A 164 -1.35 -30.20 -16.77
C HIS A 164 -2.16 -29.45 -17.83
N THR A 165 -1.61 -28.41 -18.45
CA THR A 165 -2.23 -27.73 -19.60
C THR A 165 -1.21 -27.39 -20.70
N HIS A 166 -1.20 -28.26 -21.71
CA HIS A 166 -0.69 -28.09 -23.08
C HIS A 166 -1.82 -27.47 -23.94
N THR A 167 -1.63 -26.74 -25.06
CA THR A 167 -0.43 -26.26 -25.77
C THR A 167 -0.84 -25.07 -26.67
N THR A 168 0.08 -24.22 -27.15
CA THR A 168 0.05 -23.76 -28.57
C THR A 168 1.43 -23.24 -29.03
N PRO A 169 1.77 -23.33 -30.34
CA PRO A 169 3.15 -23.32 -30.79
C PRO A 169 3.69 -21.94 -31.23
N THR A 170 5.02 -21.84 -31.27
CA THR A 170 5.79 -20.77 -31.93
C THR A 170 5.65 -20.81 -33.46
N PRO A 171 5.66 -19.64 -34.14
CA PRO A 171 5.70 -19.60 -35.60
C PRO A 171 7.12 -19.86 -36.14
N CYS A 172 7.26 -20.81 -37.06
CA CYS A 172 8.49 -20.98 -37.82
C CYS A 172 8.59 -19.93 -38.93
N ILE A 173 9.65 -19.13 -38.92
CA ILE A 173 10.03 -18.28 -40.05
C ILE A 173 10.71 -19.17 -41.10
N VAL A 174 10.24 -19.12 -42.33
CA VAL A 174 10.96 -19.61 -43.52
C VAL A 174 11.13 -18.44 -44.49
N ARG A 175 12.24 -18.47 -45.22
CA ARG A 175 12.78 -17.40 -46.09
C ARG A 175 11.80 -16.86 -47.12
#